data_AF-A0A2E5ZTX7-F1
#
_entry.id   AF-A0A2E5ZTX7-F1
#
_cell.length_a   1.000
_cell.length_b   1.000
_cell.length_c   1.000
_cell.angle_alpha   90.00
_cell.angle_beta   90.00
_cell.angle_gamma   90.00
#
_symmetry.space_group_name_H-M   'P 1'
#
loop_
_entity.id
_entity.type
_entity.pdbx_description
1 polymer ?
#
loop_
_entity_poly.entity_id
_entity_poly.type
_entity_poly.pdbx_seq_one_letter_code
_entity_poly.pdbx_strand_id
1 'polypeptide(L)'
;MEVYSNGKILITGEYAILNGALSLASPTKYGQYLKLKETTSNLINWKSINYDGNIWFECSMNIENLEIQSTSSKKISDKLIYIISIIRGYNPNFLKHTGSNISTKLTFERNWGLGTSSTLISNLSKLSEVDPYEINKKVFRGSGYDIACANSISSILYKLNKNHRVIDKVNFKPSFHNKVYFIYLNRKQNTISEIEDYKKNKISNSVISEISNITSLILKCNSVEDFNRLIEAHEVIISKLISKPTIKKSLFNDFNGSVKSLGAWGGDMIMITCDKNPQKYFRQKGYNNIFKFKELLI
;
A
#
# COMPACT_ATOMS: atom_id res chain seq x y z
N MET A 1 -2.43 22.33 -11.57
CA MET A 1 -2.06 21.81 -10.23
C MET A 1 -1.42 20.44 -10.37
N GLU A 2 -0.42 20.13 -9.56
CA GLU A 2 0.22 18.81 -9.52
C GLU A 2 0.47 18.42 -8.06
N VAL A 3 0.12 17.19 -7.71
CA VAL A 3 0.28 16.63 -6.36
C VAL A 3 0.93 15.26 -6.43
N TYR A 4 1.57 14.86 -5.33
CA TYR A 4 2.28 13.59 -5.22
C TYR A 4 1.98 12.92 -3.87
N SER A 5 1.92 11.59 -3.88
CA SER A 5 1.72 10.76 -2.69
C SER A 5 2.61 9.52 -2.77
N ASN A 6 3.25 9.19 -1.64
CA ASN A 6 4.16 8.04 -1.54
C ASN A 6 3.40 6.71 -1.55
N GLY A 7 3.99 5.69 -2.16
CA GLY A 7 3.61 4.31 -1.95
C GLY A 7 3.94 3.87 -0.52
N LYS A 8 3.61 2.63 -0.20
CA LYS A 8 3.73 2.09 1.16
C LYS A 8 4.28 0.69 1.19
N ILE A 9 4.85 0.33 2.33
CA ILE A 9 5.08 -1.04 2.79
C ILE A 9 4.56 -1.14 4.23
N LEU A 10 3.77 -2.17 4.53
CA LEU A 10 3.48 -2.57 5.90
C LEU A 10 4.59 -3.53 6.34
N ILE A 11 5.35 -3.17 7.37
CA ILE A 11 6.45 -3.98 7.88
C ILE A 11 5.92 -4.97 8.92
N THR A 12 5.00 -4.55 9.78
CA THR A 12 4.38 -5.41 10.80
C THR A 12 2.89 -5.12 11.00
N GLY A 13 2.18 -6.17 11.41
CA GLY A 13 0.78 -6.11 11.84
C GLY A 13 -0.23 -6.34 10.72
N GLU A 14 0.19 -7.01 9.65
CA GLU A 14 -0.68 -7.59 8.63
C GLU A 14 -1.91 -8.25 9.28
N TYR A 15 -3.10 -7.96 8.76
CA TYR A 15 -4.40 -8.38 9.27
C TYR A 15 -4.77 -7.84 10.67
N ALA A 16 -3.92 -8.04 11.69
CA ALA A 16 -4.16 -7.62 13.07
C ALA A 16 -4.32 -6.09 13.23
N ILE A 17 -3.77 -5.29 12.32
CA ILE A 17 -3.96 -3.83 12.25
C ILE A 17 -5.45 -3.44 12.15
N LEU A 18 -6.29 -4.28 11.54
CA LEU A 18 -7.73 -4.06 11.43
C LEU A 18 -8.44 -4.13 12.79
N ASN A 19 -7.81 -4.78 13.77
CA ASN A 19 -8.32 -4.95 15.13
C ASN A 19 -7.53 -4.12 16.16
N GLY A 20 -6.68 -3.19 15.70
CA GLY A 20 -5.99 -2.26 16.58
C GLY A 20 -4.65 -2.75 17.13
N ALA A 21 -4.03 -3.77 16.51
CA ALA A 21 -2.62 -4.04 16.78
C ALA A 21 -1.76 -2.83 16.35
N LEU A 22 -0.73 -2.53 17.14
CA LEU A 22 0.29 -1.56 16.75
C LEU A 22 1.05 -2.11 15.54
N SER A 23 1.17 -1.27 14.51
CA SER A 23 1.75 -1.65 13.22
C SER A 23 2.82 -0.67 12.79
N LEU A 24 3.92 -1.19 12.26
CA LEU A 24 4.96 -0.39 11.63
C LEU A 24 4.75 -0.40 10.12
N ALA A 25 4.67 0.78 9.52
CA ALA A 25 4.61 0.97 8.08
C ALA A 25 5.62 2.02 7.63
N SER A 26 6.10 1.92 6.41
CA SER A 26 7.03 2.88 5.84
C SER A 26 6.57 3.35 4.47
N PRO A 27 6.61 4.67 4.20
CA PRO A 27 6.48 5.16 2.83
C PRO A 27 7.65 4.64 1.99
N THR A 28 7.38 4.43 0.70
CA THR A 28 8.42 4.10 -0.28
C THR A 28 8.93 5.36 -0.95
N LYS A 29 10.11 5.27 -1.59
CA LYS A 29 10.64 6.33 -2.47
C LYS A 29 9.86 6.49 -3.77
N TYR A 30 8.94 5.55 -4.03
CA TYR A 30 8.08 5.55 -5.20
C TYR A 30 6.66 5.97 -4.80
N GLY A 31 5.86 6.42 -5.76
CA GLY A 31 4.53 6.91 -5.49
C GLY A 31 3.74 7.16 -6.76
N GLN A 32 2.80 8.09 -6.67
CA GLN A 32 1.94 8.47 -7.78
C GLN A 32 1.83 9.99 -7.84
N TYR A 33 2.06 10.55 -9.02
CA TYR A 33 1.70 11.91 -9.36
C TYR A 33 0.26 11.97 -9.85
N LEU A 34 -0.41 13.08 -9.58
CA LEU A 34 -1.66 13.46 -10.21
C LEU A 34 -1.58 14.91 -10.62
N LYS A 35 -1.78 15.15 -11.92
CA LYS A 35 -1.77 16.48 -12.53
C LYS A 35 -3.16 16.82 -13.06
N LEU A 36 -3.60 18.03 -12.77
CA LEU A 36 -4.85 18.61 -13.27
C LEU A 36 -4.52 19.90 -14.02
N LYS A 37 -5.03 19.99 -15.25
CA LYS A 37 -5.01 21.20 -16.07
C LYS A 37 -6.43 21.50 -16.53
N GLU A 38 -6.94 22.69 -16.24
CA GLU A 38 -8.26 23.12 -16.68
C GLU A 38 -8.30 23.33 -18.21
N THR A 39 -9.50 23.18 -18.77
CA THR A 39 -9.80 23.36 -20.19
C THR A 39 -11.09 24.17 -20.34
N THR A 40 -11.31 24.69 -21.54
CA THR A 40 -12.55 25.41 -21.90
C THR A 40 -13.70 24.49 -22.31
N SER A 41 -13.48 23.17 -22.34
CA SER A 41 -14.51 22.19 -22.66
C SER A 41 -15.43 21.92 -21.46
N ASN A 42 -16.50 21.16 -21.68
CA ASN A 42 -17.37 20.61 -20.63
C ASN A 42 -17.01 19.16 -20.24
N LEU A 43 -15.76 18.76 -20.49
CA LEU A 43 -15.31 17.36 -20.33
C LEU A 43 -14.17 17.25 -19.33
N ILE A 44 -14.22 16.18 -18.54
CA ILE A 44 -13.10 15.64 -17.76
C ILE A 44 -12.44 14.56 -18.61
N ASN A 45 -11.25 14.83 -19.13
CA ASN A 45 -10.42 13.86 -19.82
C ASN A 45 -9.42 13.28 -18.83
N TRP A 46 -9.48 11.97 -18.61
CA TRP A 46 -8.62 11.27 -17.66
C TRP A 46 -7.63 10.36 -18.37
N LYS A 47 -6.37 10.38 -17.95
CA LYS A 47 -5.33 9.42 -18.36
C LYS A 47 -4.61 8.83 -17.15
N SER A 48 -4.40 7.52 -17.15
CA SER A 48 -3.57 6.85 -16.15
C SER A 48 -2.34 6.24 -16.83
N ILE A 49 -1.17 6.64 -16.36
CA ILE A 49 0.12 6.39 -16.98
C ILE A 49 0.96 5.50 -16.05
N ASN A 50 1.58 4.47 -16.62
CA ASN A 50 2.47 3.56 -15.90
C ASN A 50 3.87 4.19 -15.74
N TYR A 51 4.74 3.57 -14.95
CA TYR A 51 6.09 4.10 -14.69
C TYR A 51 6.97 4.25 -15.95
N ASP A 52 6.72 3.42 -16.96
CA ASP A 52 7.39 3.43 -18.26
C ASP A 52 6.85 4.49 -19.24
N GLY A 53 5.81 5.24 -18.86
CA GLY A 53 5.17 6.25 -19.69
C GLY A 53 3.99 5.75 -20.54
N ASN A 54 3.72 4.44 -20.55
CA ASN A 54 2.58 3.90 -21.29
C ASN A 54 1.24 4.22 -20.61
N ILE A 55 0.24 4.61 -21.41
CA ILE A 55 -1.13 4.80 -20.92
C ILE A 55 -1.77 3.43 -20.76
N TRP A 56 -2.23 3.11 -19.55
CA TRP A 56 -2.92 1.85 -19.27
C TRP A 56 -4.43 2.02 -19.09
N PHE A 57 -4.90 3.25 -18.94
CA PHE A 57 -6.32 3.59 -18.89
C PHE A 57 -6.56 5.03 -19.30
N GLU A 58 -7.64 5.27 -20.05
CA GLU A 58 -8.12 6.61 -20.34
C GLU A 58 -9.64 6.63 -20.51
N CYS A 59 -10.24 7.76 -20.19
CA CYS A 59 -11.66 8.01 -20.45
C CYS A 59 -11.94 9.51 -20.58
N SER A 60 -13.11 9.83 -21.14
CA SER A 60 -13.67 11.17 -21.14
C SER A 60 -15.10 11.12 -20.58
N MET A 61 -15.45 12.07 -19.70
CA MET A 61 -16.77 12.16 -19.09
C MET A 61 -17.24 13.60 -18.97
N ASN A 62 -18.56 13.80 -19.03
CA ASN A 62 -19.17 15.12 -18.89
C ASN A 62 -19.05 15.65 -17.46
N ILE A 63 -18.73 16.94 -17.29
CA ILE A 63 -18.52 17.55 -15.97
C ILE A 63 -19.79 17.60 -15.12
N GLU A 64 -20.98 17.70 -15.70
CA GLU A 64 -22.23 17.87 -14.95
C GLU A 64 -22.68 16.55 -14.31
N ASN A 65 -22.84 15.52 -15.14
CA ASN A 65 -23.46 14.24 -14.75
C ASN A 65 -22.46 13.07 -14.65
N LEU A 66 -21.18 13.28 -14.95
CA LEU A 66 -20.14 12.23 -15.04
C LEU A 66 -20.45 11.13 -16.07
N GLU A 67 -21.30 11.41 -17.05
CA GLU A 67 -21.62 10.47 -18.12
C GLU A 67 -20.41 10.22 -19.02
N ILE A 68 -20.12 8.95 -19.26
CA ILE A 68 -18.97 8.51 -20.06
C ILE A 68 -19.23 8.79 -21.53
N GLN A 69 -18.34 9.57 -22.15
CA GLN A 69 -18.29 9.80 -23.59
C GLN A 69 -17.40 8.76 -24.28
N SER A 70 -16.27 8.42 -23.66
CA SER A 70 -15.36 7.38 -24.13
C SER A 70 -14.60 6.75 -22.97
N THR A 71 -14.24 5.48 -23.08
CA THR A 71 -13.46 4.78 -22.05
C THR A 71 -12.72 3.59 -22.65
N SER A 72 -11.48 3.37 -22.23
CA SER A 72 -10.75 2.13 -22.56
C SER A 72 -11.12 0.97 -21.63
N SER A 73 -11.85 1.23 -20.53
CA SER A 73 -12.35 0.19 -19.63
C SER A 73 -13.54 0.66 -18.80
N LYS A 74 -14.72 0.10 -19.07
CA LYS A 74 -15.96 0.41 -18.36
C LYS A 74 -15.84 0.23 -16.84
N LYS A 75 -15.25 -0.90 -16.41
CA LYS A 75 -15.04 -1.22 -14.99
C LYS A 75 -14.18 -0.18 -14.26
N ILE A 76 -13.10 0.30 -14.89
CA ILE A 76 -12.22 1.30 -14.28
C ILE A 76 -12.90 2.68 -14.28
N SER A 77 -13.56 3.05 -15.37
CA SER A 77 -14.29 4.32 -15.43
C SER A 77 -15.44 4.39 -14.42
N ASP A 78 -16.20 3.31 -14.24
CA ASP A 78 -17.28 3.28 -13.25
C ASP A 78 -16.75 3.43 -11.83
N LYS A 79 -15.59 2.82 -11.52
CA LYS A 79 -14.93 3.01 -10.22
C LYS A 79 -14.42 4.44 -10.03
N LEU A 80 -13.87 5.06 -11.08
CA LEU A 80 -13.43 6.46 -11.05
C LEU A 80 -14.61 7.40 -10.83
N ILE A 81 -15.72 7.21 -11.57
CA ILE A 81 -16.96 7.97 -11.39
C ILE A 81 -17.46 7.82 -9.95
N TYR A 82 -17.45 6.61 -9.41
CA TYR A 82 -17.85 6.37 -8.02
C TYR A 82 -16.98 7.14 -7.01
N ILE A 83 -15.66 7.23 -7.24
CA ILE A 83 -14.77 8.02 -6.39
C ILE A 83 -15.10 9.52 -6.53
N ILE A 84 -15.26 10.03 -7.75
CA ILE A 84 -15.57 11.44 -8.00
C ILE A 84 -16.95 11.80 -7.42
N SER A 85 -17.95 10.92 -7.52
CA SER A 85 -19.28 11.15 -6.95
C SER A 85 -19.26 11.18 -5.43
N ILE A 86 -18.46 10.31 -4.78
CA ILE A 86 -18.20 10.40 -3.34
C ILE A 86 -17.60 11.75 -2.98
N ILE A 87 -16.57 12.19 -3.71
CA ILE A 87 -15.92 13.49 -3.46
C ILE A 87 -16.93 14.62 -3.63
N ARG A 88 -17.75 14.60 -4.68
CA ARG A 88 -18.83 15.57 -4.90
C ARG A 88 -19.88 15.59 -3.80
N GLY A 89 -20.06 14.48 -3.08
CA GLY A 89 -20.90 14.45 -1.88
C GLY A 89 -20.36 15.28 -0.72
N TYR A 90 -19.04 15.50 -0.64
CA TYR A 90 -18.39 16.35 0.38
C TYR A 90 -18.03 17.74 -0.16
N ASN A 91 -17.59 17.83 -1.41
CA ASN A 91 -17.28 19.06 -2.13
C ASN A 91 -18.09 19.12 -3.45
N PRO A 92 -19.32 19.68 -3.43
CA PRO A 92 -20.24 19.68 -4.57
C PRO A 92 -19.71 20.31 -5.86
N ASN A 93 -18.69 21.16 -5.75
CA ASN A 93 -18.09 21.91 -6.86
C ASN A 93 -16.90 21.19 -7.52
N PHE A 94 -16.45 20.06 -6.95
CA PHE A 94 -15.30 19.33 -7.45
C PHE A 94 -15.47 18.90 -8.93
N LEU A 95 -14.59 19.42 -9.80
CA LEU A 95 -14.58 19.20 -11.25
C LEU A 95 -15.89 19.58 -11.96
N LYS A 96 -16.60 20.62 -11.50
CA LYS A 96 -17.85 21.08 -12.13
C LYS A 96 -17.77 22.43 -12.84
N HIS A 97 -16.80 23.28 -12.51
CA HIS A 97 -16.75 24.64 -13.05
C HIS A 97 -16.27 24.70 -14.50
N THR A 98 -15.20 23.97 -14.81
CA THR A 98 -14.60 23.91 -16.14
C THR A 98 -14.21 22.48 -16.48
N GLY A 99 -14.03 22.20 -17.76
CA GLY A 99 -13.38 20.99 -18.21
C GLY A 99 -11.98 20.84 -17.63
N SER A 100 -11.45 19.62 -17.68
CA SER A 100 -10.11 19.35 -17.19
C SER A 100 -9.45 18.18 -17.93
N ASN A 101 -8.15 18.30 -18.12
CA ASN A 101 -7.27 17.19 -18.44
C ASN A 101 -6.58 16.76 -17.15
N ILE A 102 -6.91 15.56 -16.67
CA ILE A 102 -6.33 14.95 -15.47
C ILE A 102 -5.48 13.76 -15.89
N SER A 103 -4.24 13.72 -15.42
CA SER A 103 -3.36 12.57 -15.62
C SER A 103 -2.76 12.08 -14.31
N THR A 104 -2.76 10.76 -14.10
CA THR A 104 -1.94 10.13 -13.06
C THR A 104 -0.70 9.51 -13.66
N LYS A 105 0.42 9.52 -12.93
CA LYS A 105 1.65 8.83 -13.32
C LYS A 105 2.27 8.11 -12.14
N LEU A 106 2.40 6.79 -12.25
CA LEU A 106 3.11 5.98 -11.27
C LEU A 106 4.62 6.15 -11.43
N THR A 107 5.36 6.01 -10.34
CA THR A 107 6.84 5.92 -10.37
C THR A 107 7.34 4.52 -10.07
N PHE A 108 6.44 3.53 -10.09
CA PHE A 108 6.70 2.11 -9.86
C PHE A 108 5.75 1.26 -10.71
N GLU A 109 6.08 -0.02 -10.92
CA GLU A 109 5.19 -0.94 -11.62
C GLU A 109 3.89 -1.16 -10.84
N ARG A 110 2.75 -1.00 -11.53
CA ARG A 110 1.39 -1.01 -10.96
C ARG A 110 1.07 -2.27 -10.15
N ASN A 111 1.78 -3.37 -10.39
CA ASN A 111 1.54 -4.66 -9.77
C ASN A 111 2.37 -4.94 -8.51
N TRP A 112 3.33 -4.09 -8.13
CA TRP A 112 4.20 -4.31 -6.97
C TRP A 112 3.51 -4.21 -5.59
N GLY A 113 2.19 -4.01 -5.50
CA GLY A 113 1.49 -3.95 -4.22
C GLY A 113 1.80 -2.71 -3.35
N LEU A 114 2.47 -1.69 -3.90
CA LEU A 114 2.89 -0.49 -3.15
C LEU A 114 1.78 0.55 -2.89
N GLY A 115 0.51 0.20 -3.15
CA GLY A 115 -0.64 1.08 -2.83
C GLY A 115 -1.01 2.08 -3.93
N THR A 116 -1.23 1.61 -5.17
CA THR A 116 -1.73 2.48 -6.27
C THR A 116 -3.10 3.09 -5.96
N SER A 117 -3.94 2.39 -5.20
CA SER A 117 -5.27 2.87 -4.83
C SER A 117 -5.21 3.94 -3.75
N SER A 118 -4.42 3.73 -2.69
CA SER A 118 -4.29 4.67 -1.58
C SER A 118 -3.60 5.97 -2.01
N THR A 119 -2.60 5.88 -2.89
CA THR A 119 -1.94 7.05 -3.49
C THR A 119 -2.89 7.86 -4.36
N LEU A 120 -3.75 7.21 -5.16
CA LEU A 120 -4.80 7.90 -5.93
C LEU A 120 -5.80 8.61 -5.02
N ILE A 121 -6.30 7.93 -3.98
CA ILE A 121 -7.24 8.55 -3.02
C ILE A 121 -6.60 9.75 -2.31
N SER A 122 -5.34 9.62 -1.87
CA SER A 122 -4.62 10.71 -1.22
C SER A 122 -4.41 11.91 -2.17
N ASN A 123 -4.06 11.66 -3.43
CA ASN A 123 -3.92 12.72 -4.42
C ASN A 123 -5.25 13.43 -4.74
N LEU A 124 -6.34 12.67 -4.94
CA LEU A 124 -7.66 13.25 -5.17
C LEU A 124 -8.17 14.03 -3.96
N SER A 125 -7.89 13.54 -2.75
CA SER A 125 -8.16 14.26 -1.50
C SER A 125 -7.44 15.61 -1.47
N LYS A 126 -6.15 15.66 -1.81
CA LYS A 126 -5.39 16.92 -1.89
C LYS A 126 -5.99 17.91 -2.88
N LEU A 127 -6.46 17.44 -4.05
CA LEU A 127 -7.07 18.32 -5.03
C LEU A 127 -8.48 18.81 -4.65
N SER A 128 -9.22 17.99 -3.90
CA SER A 128 -10.63 18.25 -3.58
C SER A 128 -10.85 18.86 -2.21
N GLU A 129 -9.80 18.93 -1.39
CA GLU A 129 -9.85 19.34 0.01
C GLU A 129 -10.81 18.48 0.88
N VAL A 130 -11.05 17.24 0.46
CA VAL A 130 -11.86 16.26 1.20
C VAL A 130 -10.95 15.31 1.98
N ASP A 131 -11.30 14.97 3.23
CA ASP A 131 -10.55 14.03 4.06
C ASP A 131 -10.32 12.68 3.31
N PRO A 132 -9.07 12.23 3.11
CA PRO A 132 -8.79 11.00 2.37
C PRO A 132 -9.35 9.76 3.07
N TYR A 133 -9.53 9.78 4.39
CA TYR A 133 -10.11 8.68 5.15
C TYR A 133 -11.62 8.54 4.90
N GLU A 134 -12.34 9.63 4.68
CA GLU A 134 -13.76 9.61 4.35
C GLU A 134 -13.99 8.99 2.97
N ILE A 135 -13.14 9.35 1.99
CA ILE A 135 -13.16 8.74 0.66
C ILE A 135 -12.75 7.26 0.78
N ASN A 136 -11.64 6.96 1.46
CA ASN A 136 -11.13 5.61 1.59
C ASN A 136 -12.15 4.69 2.26
N LYS A 137 -12.83 5.11 3.32
CA LYS A 137 -13.84 4.31 4.03
C LYS A 137 -14.98 3.85 3.10
N LYS A 138 -15.42 4.71 2.17
CA LYS A 138 -16.48 4.38 1.20
C LYS A 138 -15.97 3.49 0.05
N VAL A 139 -14.68 3.62 -0.32
CA VAL A 139 -14.13 2.95 -1.50
C VAL A 139 -13.40 1.63 -1.16
N PHE A 140 -12.64 1.61 -0.07
CA PHE A 140 -11.72 0.57 0.38
C PHE A 140 -11.84 0.35 1.90
N ARG A 141 -12.43 -0.77 2.32
CA ARG A 141 -12.74 -1.09 3.74
C ARG A 141 -11.52 -1.60 4.55
N GLY A 142 -10.36 -0.98 4.35
CA GLY A 142 -9.10 -1.30 5.04
C GLY A 142 -8.88 -0.51 6.33
N SER A 143 -7.69 -0.64 6.95
CA SER A 143 -7.38 0.08 8.20
C SER A 143 -7.05 1.56 8.01
N GLY A 144 -6.64 1.98 6.81
CA GLY A 144 -6.24 3.37 6.49
C GLY A 144 -4.77 3.72 6.75
N TYR A 145 -3.94 2.74 7.15
CA TYR A 145 -2.49 2.99 7.34
C TYR A 145 -1.77 3.41 6.05
N ASP A 146 -2.26 2.96 4.90
CA ASP A 146 -1.74 3.25 3.58
C ASP A 146 -1.99 4.71 3.18
N ILE A 147 -3.13 5.28 3.58
CA ILE A 147 -3.40 6.73 3.51
C ILE A 147 -2.42 7.50 4.42
N ALA A 148 -2.17 7.01 5.64
CA ALA A 148 -1.20 7.64 6.54
C ALA A 148 0.22 7.65 5.94
N CYS A 149 0.67 6.53 5.35
CA CYS A 149 1.95 6.46 4.65
C CYS A 149 2.01 7.38 3.42
N ALA A 150 0.93 7.46 2.64
CA ALA A 150 0.88 8.28 1.43
C ALA A 150 1.15 9.77 1.67
N ASN A 151 0.89 10.24 2.89
CA ASN A 151 1.11 11.60 3.35
C ASN A 151 2.32 11.78 4.27
N SER A 152 3.11 10.72 4.48
CA SER A 152 4.27 10.75 5.35
C SER A 152 5.58 10.78 4.56
N ILE A 153 6.58 11.46 5.14
CA ILE A 153 7.99 11.47 4.70
C ILE A 153 8.89 10.64 5.62
N SER A 154 8.32 9.97 6.62
CA SER A 154 9.01 9.06 7.53
C SER A 154 8.20 7.80 7.72
N SER A 155 8.81 6.74 8.25
CA SER A 155 8.06 5.60 8.75
C SER A 155 7.08 6.02 9.84
N ILE A 156 6.05 5.22 10.05
CA ILE A 156 4.98 5.49 11.01
C ILE A 156 4.70 4.25 11.85
N LEU A 157 4.41 4.48 13.13
CA LEU A 157 3.59 3.58 13.91
C LEU A 157 2.13 3.95 13.71
N TYR A 158 1.30 2.95 13.46
CA TYR A 158 -0.12 3.10 13.23
C TYR A 158 -0.90 2.19 14.16
N LYS A 159 -1.96 2.72 14.75
CA LYS A 159 -2.90 1.93 15.56
C LYS A 159 -4.32 2.42 15.36
N LEU A 160 -5.24 1.48 15.19
CA LEU A 160 -6.68 1.75 15.32
C LEU A 160 -7.08 1.65 16.79
N ASN A 161 -7.69 2.71 17.31
CA ASN A 161 -8.32 2.74 18.62
C ASN A 161 -9.80 3.07 18.45
N LYS A 162 -10.65 2.04 18.42
CA LYS A 162 -12.07 2.16 18.05
C LYS A 162 -12.20 2.84 16.67
N ASN A 163 -12.78 4.04 16.63
CA ASN A 163 -12.95 4.84 15.41
C ASN A 163 -11.84 5.86 15.18
N HIS A 164 -10.86 5.94 16.08
CA HIS A 164 -9.75 6.89 15.99
C HIS A 164 -8.47 6.21 15.52
N ARG A 165 -7.65 6.98 14.81
CA ARG A 165 -6.36 6.56 14.28
C ARG A 165 -5.27 7.25 15.09
N VAL A 166 -4.35 6.48 15.62
CA VAL A 166 -3.14 7.00 16.27
C VAL A 166 -1.98 6.79 15.30
N ILE A 167 -1.27 7.87 14.98
CA ILE A 167 -0.21 7.90 13.97
C ILE A 167 1.00 8.61 14.59
N ASP A 168 2.07 7.85 14.85
CA ASP A 168 3.32 8.41 15.36
C ASP A 168 4.41 8.30 14.30
N LYS A 169 5.09 9.41 14.00
CA LYS A 169 6.24 9.41 13.10
C LYS A 169 7.43 8.78 13.80
N VAL A 170 8.08 7.83 13.14
CA VAL A 170 9.25 7.12 13.66
C VAL A 170 10.35 7.01 12.62
N ASN A 171 11.59 6.83 13.07
CA ASN A 171 12.71 6.52 12.20
C ASN A 171 12.96 5.01 12.22
N PHE A 172 12.50 4.30 11.19
CA PHE A 172 12.81 2.89 11.02
C PHE A 172 13.95 2.73 10.02
N LYS A 173 15.17 2.59 10.55
CA LYS A 173 16.38 2.33 9.78
C LYS A 173 17.36 1.56 10.67
N PRO A 174 17.18 0.24 10.84
CA PRO A 174 18.04 -0.54 11.71
C PRO A 174 19.51 -0.44 11.30
N SER A 175 20.43 -0.61 12.25
CA SER A 175 21.89 -0.58 12.00
C SER A 175 22.30 -1.55 10.87
N PHE A 176 21.62 -2.69 10.78
CA PHE A 176 21.80 -3.75 9.78
C PHE A 176 20.92 -3.60 8.52
N HIS A 177 20.37 -2.42 8.22
CA HIS A 177 19.49 -2.19 7.04
C HIS A 177 20.10 -2.63 5.70
N ASN A 178 21.43 -2.69 5.58
CA ASN A 178 22.13 -3.22 4.41
C ASN A 178 21.96 -4.73 4.19
N LYS A 179 21.50 -5.46 5.21
CA LYS A 179 21.14 -6.89 5.16
C LYS A 179 19.66 -7.12 4.83
N VAL A 180 18.86 -6.06 4.73
CA VAL A 180 17.40 -6.13 4.48
C VAL A 180 17.13 -5.86 3.00
N TYR A 181 16.36 -6.75 2.38
CA TYR A 181 15.93 -6.64 0.98
C TYR A 181 14.42 -6.85 0.87
N PHE A 182 13.88 -6.35 -0.24
CA PHE A 182 12.48 -6.47 -0.61
C PHE A 182 12.35 -7.12 -1.97
N ILE A 183 11.46 -8.08 -2.13
CA ILE A 183 11.34 -8.86 -3.36
C ILE A 183 9.88 -8.92 -3.77
N TYR A 184 9.60 -8.57 -5.03
CA TYR A 184 8.28 -8.75 -5.61
C TYR A 184 8.11 -10.19 -6.12
N LEU A 185 7.06 -10.88 -5.67
CA LEU A 185 6.79 -12.29 -5.97
C LEU A 185 6.12 -12.52 -7.33
N ASN A 186 6.08 -11.53 -8.21
CA ASN A 186 5.41 -11.59 -9.52
C ASN A 186 3.91 -11.94 -9.48
N ARG A 187 3.29 -11.86 -8.29
CA ARG A 187 1.90 -12.23 -8.09
C ARG A 187 1.21 -11.16 -7.27
N LYS A 188 0.39 -10.33 -7.93
CA LYS A 188 -0.46 -9.36 -7.24
C LYS A 188 -1.57 -10.06 -6.46
N GLN A 189 -1.76 -9.70 -5.20
CA GLN A 189 -2.87 -10.20 -4.39
C GLN A 189 -4.08 -9.26 -4.44
N ASN A 190 -5.28 -9.83 -4.30
CA ASN A 190 -6.50 -9.04 -4.12
C ASN A 190 -6.71 -8.76 -2.63
N THR A 191 -6.25 -7.59 -2.17
CA THR A 191 -6.36 -7.19 -0.77
C THR A 191 -7.80 -7.17 -0.25
N ILE A 192 -8.80 -6.90 -1.11
CA ILE A 192 -10.21 -6.82 -0.67
C ILE A 192 -10.70 -8.21 -0.25
N SER A 193 -10.50 -9.24 -1.08
CA SER A 193 -10.93 -10.60 -0.74
C SER A 193 -10.20 -11.13 0.49
N GLU A 194 -8.90 -10.88 0.61
CA GLU A 194 -8.11 -11.28 1.78
C GLU A 194 -8.61 -10.65 3.09
N ILE A 195 -9.02 -9.38 3.05
CA ILE A 195 -9.61 -8.71 4.21
C ILE A 195 -10.99 -9.28 4.54
N GLU A 196 -11.83 -9.54 3.53
CA GLU A 196 -13.17 -10.11 3.74
C GLU A 196 -13.11 -11.52 4.33
N ASP A 197 -12.17 -12.35 3.89
CA ASP A 197 -11.95 -13.67 4.46
C ASP A 197 -11.41 -13.57 5.89
N TYR A 198 -10.45 -12.68 6.14
CA TYR A 198 -9.93 -12.46 7.49
C TYR A 198 -10.98 -11.97 8.49
N LYS A 199 -11.91 -11.10 8.07
CA LYS A 199 -12.96 -10.56 8.95
C LYS A 199 -13.88 -11.62 9.56
N LYS A 200 -13.88 -12.84 9.01
CA LYS A 200 -14.61 -14.00 9.56
C LYS A 200 -13.89 -14.58 10.80
N ASN A 201 -12.61 -14.30 10.97
CA ASN A 201 -11.79 -14.83 12.06
C ASN A 201 -11.90 -13.94 13.31
N LYS A 202 -12.06 -14.56 14.48
CA LYS A 202 -11.97 -13.87 15.76
C LYS A 202 -10.51 -13.85 16.22
N ILE A 203 -9.92 -12.67 16.28
CA ILE A 203 -8.60 -12.46 16.86
C ILE A 203 -8.73 -12.22 18.38
N SER A 204 -7.85 -12.80 19.18
CA SER A 204 -7.83 -12.58 20.63
C SER A 204 -7.02 -11.33 20.99
N ASN A 205 -7.34 -10.71 22.13
CA ASN A 205 -6.57 -9.58 22.65
C ASN A 205 -5.10 -9.97 22.95
N SER A 206 -4.83 -11.24 23.25
CA SER A 206 -3.48 -11.76 23.42
C SER A 206 -2.68 -11.65 22.11
N VAL A 207 -3.24 -12.12 20.99
CA VAL A 207 -2.59 -12.02 19.66
C VAL A 207 -2.36 -10.56 19.25
N ILE A 208 -3.35 -9.68 19.49
CA ILE A 208 -3.21 -8.23 19.23
C ILE A 208 -2.03 -7.65 20.03
N SER A 209 -1.93 -8.02 21.32
CA SER A 209 -0.87 -7.54 22.22
C SER A 209 0.51 -8.09 21.82
N GLU A 210 0.58 -9.37 21.44
CA GLU A 210 1.81 -10.02 21.00
C GLU A 210 2.37 -9.38 19.72
N ILE A 211 1.52 -9.17 18.70
CA ILE A 211 1.90 -8.45 17.46
C ILE A 211 2.34 -7.02 17.75
N SER A 212 1.66 -6.34 18.68
CA SER A 212 2.01 -4.97 19.07
C SER A 212 3.37 -4.92 19.78
N ASN A 213 3.65 -5.90 20.63
CA ASN A 213 4.94 -6.03 21.31
C ASN A 213 6.07 -6.31 20.32
N ILE A 214 5.86 -7.26 19.40
CA ILE A 214 6.83 -7.57 18.33
C ILE A 214 7.14 -6.31 17.52
N THR A 215 6.12 -5.53 17.14
CA THR A 215 6.29 -4.26 16.43
C THR A 215 7.16 -3.27 17.21
N SER A 216 6.92 -3.14 18.51
CA SER A 216 7.69 -2.25 19.39
C SER A 216 9.14 -2.68 19.53
N LEU A 217 9.39 -3.99 19.61
CA LEU A 217 10.74 -4.57 19.67
C LEU A 217 11.48 -4.42 18.34
N ILE A 218 10.81 -4.67 17.21
CA ILE A 218 11.38 -4.48 15.86
C ILE A 218 11.88 -3.06 15.66
N LEU A 219 11.09 -2.05 16.09
CA LEU A 219 11.47 -0.64 15.94
C LEU A 219 12.76 -0.29 16.71
N LYS A 220 13.03 -0.96 17.83
CA LYS A 220 14.20 -0.71 18.70
C LYS A 220 15.36 -1.67 18.44
N CYS A 221 15.22 -2.60 17.50
CA CYS A 221 16.15 -3.71 17.32
C CYS A 221 17.44 -3.26 16.62
N ASN A 222 18.59 -3.65 17.18
CA ASN A 222 19.93 -3.30 16.67
C ASN A 222 20.76 -4.53 16.25
N SER A 223 20.24 -5.75 16.42
CA SER A 223 20.85 -7.02 15.98
C SER A 223 20.02 -7.65 14.88
N VAL A 224 20.67 -8.15 13.82
CA VAL A 224 19.96 -8.85 12.75
C VAL A 224 19.38 -10.18 13.24
N GLU A 225 20.06 -10.84 14.19
CA GLU A 225 19.64 -12.10 14.79
C GLU A 225 18.34 -11.94 15.58
N ASP A 226 18.24 -10.89 16.42
CA ASP A 226 17.01 -10.59 17.16
C ASP A 226 15.89 -10.13 16.23
N PHE A 227 16.21 -9.34 15.22
CA PHE A 227 15.24 -8.93 14.20
C PHE A 227 14.67 -10.15 13.47
N ASN A 228 15.52 -11.10 13.09
CA ASN A 228 15.13 -12.36 12.45
C ASN A 228 14.16 -13.15 13.31
N ARG A 229 14.47 -13.33 14.61
CA ARG A 229 13.57 -14.01 15.56
C ARG A 229 12.20 -13.31 15.63
N LEU A 230 12.19 -11.98 15.68
CA LEU A 230 10.96 -11.19 15.77
C LEU A 230 10.10 -11.28 14.51
N ILE A 231 10.70 -11.19 13.31
CA ILE A 231 9.93 -11.29 12.06
C ILE A 231 9.45 -12.72 11.79
N GLU A 232 10.19 -13.74 12.22
CA GLU A 232 9.77 -15.13 12.12
C GLU A 232 8.64 -15.46 13.11
N ALA A 233 8.72 -14.95 14.34
CA ALA A 233 7.62 -15.04 15.31
C ALA A 233 6.36 -14.33 14.77
N HIS A 234 6.52 -13.13 14.22
CA HIS A 234 5.44 -12.39 13.56
C HIS A 234 4.78 -13.23 12.45
N GLU A 235 5.59 -13.79 11.55
CA GLU A 235 5.13 -14.64 10.45
C GLU A 235 4.31 -15.83 10.95
N VAL A 236 4.79 -16.53 11.98
CA VAL A 236 4.10 -17.69 12.55
C VAL A 236 2.75 -17.31 13.14
N ILE A 237 2.66 -16.18 13.84
CA ILE A 237 1.40 -15.70 14.44
C ILE A 237 0.39 -15.37 13.34
N ILE A 238 0.79 -14.62 12.31
CA ILE A 238 -0.13 -14.25 11.22
C ILE A 238 -0.51 -15.49 10.39
N SER A 239 0.44 -16.38 10.11
CA SER A 239 0.21 -17.66 9.44
C SER A 239 -0.90 -18.48 10.11
N LYS A 240 -0.87 -18.59 11.45
CA LYS A 240 -1.93 -19.24 12.24
C LYS A 240 -3.25 -18.46 12.14
N LEU A 241 -3.18 -17.14 12.30
CA LEU A 241 -4.34 -16.25 12.30
C LEU A 241 -5.18 -16.33 11.01
N ILE A 242 -4.53 -16.54 9.86
CA ILE A 242 -5.19 -16.66 8.55
C ILE A 242 -5.24 -18.09 8.02
N SER A 243 -4.73 -19.07 8.79
CA SER A 243 -4.65 -20.49 8.42
C SER A 243 -3.94 -20.75 7.08
N LYS A 244 -2.85 -20.02 6.81
CA LYS A 244 -1.99 -20.22 5.61
C LYS A 244 -0.56 -20.50 6.05
N PRO A 245 0.21 -21.35 5.35
CA PRO A 245 1.62 -21.55 5.66
C PRO A 245 2.43 -20.24 5.54
N THR A 246 3.56 -20.17 6.25
CA THR A 246 4.51 -19.07 6.10
C THR A 246 5.13 -19.12 4.71
N ILE A 247 5.44 -17.94 4.16
CA ILE A 247 5.98 -17.85 2.79
C ILE A 247 7.34 -18.57 2.66
N LYS A 248 8.15 -18.58 3.73
CA LYS A 248 9.41 -19.32 3.80
C LYS A 248 9.16 -20.81 3.61
N LYS A 249 8.23 -21.40 4.36
CA LYS A 249 7.90 -22.83 4.26
C LYS A 249 7.35 -23.18 2.87
N SER A 250 6.55 -22.30 2.27
CA SER A 250 5.91 -22.56 0.98
C SER A 250 6.81 -22.41 -0.23
N LEU A 251 7.71 -21.42 -0.26
CA LEU A 251 8.45 -21.05 -1.48
C LEU A 251 9.98 -21.05 -1.32
N PHE A 252 10.48 -20.90 -0.09
CA PHE A 252 11.88 -20.59 0.19
C PHE A 252 12.44 -21.42 1.35
N ASN A 253 12.05 -22.70 1.42
CA ASN A 253 12.41 -23.57 2.54
C ASN A 253 13.92 -23.83 2.61
N ASP A 254 14.62 -23.70 1.49
CA ASP A 254 16.07 -23.82 1.32
C ASP A 254 16.83 -22.49 1.43
N PHE A 255 16.13 -21.36 1.66
CA PHE A 255 16.79 -20.05 1.76
C PHE A 255 17.49 -19.87 3.10
N ASN A 256 18.80 -19.61 3.05
CA ASN A 256 19.60 -19.29 4.24
C ASN A 256 19.45 -17.80 4.62
N GLY A 257 18.35 -17.51 5.30
CA GLY A 257 17.98 -16.19 5.82
C GLY A 257 16.56 -16.21 6.39
N SER A 258 16.03 -15.08 6.81
CA SER A 258 14.63 -14.96 7.26
C SER A 258 13.78 -14.30 6.18
N VAL A 259 12.51 -14.70 6.11
CA VAL A 259 11.56 -14.25 5.08
C VAL A 259 10.25 -13.90 5.75
N LYS A 260 9.71 -12.72 5.43
CA LYS A 260 8.45 -12.19 5.93
C LYS A 260 7.57 -11.69 4.79
N SER A 261 6.28 -11.99 4.83
CA SER A 261 5.27 -11.46 3.92
C SER A 261 4.95 -9.99 4.26
N LEU A 262 4.70 -9.17 3.23
CA LEU A 262 4.34 -7.76 3.41
C LEU A 262 2.98 -7.48 2.77
N GLY A 263 2.01 -7.06 3.59
CA GLY A 263 0.66 -6.77 3.13
C GLY A 263 -0.20 -8.02 2.97
N ALA A 264 -0.82 -8.20 1.81
CA ALA A 264 -1.73 -9.33 1.55
C ALA A 264 -0.92 -10.63 1.36
N TRP A 265 -1.30 -11.69 2.07
CA TRP A 265 -0.47 -12.89 2.21
C TRP A 265 -0.32 -13.69 0.91
N GLY A 266 0.87 -14.25 0.68
CA GLY A 266 1.11 -15.18 -0.44
C GLY A 266 1.37 -14.52 -1.80
N GLY A 267 1.63 -13.22 -1.84
CA GLY A 267 2.07 -12.50 -3.05
C GLY A 267 2.58 -11.11 -2.73
N ASP A 268 2.45 -10.18 -3.67
CA ASP A 268 2.98 -8.82 -3.62
C ASP A 268 4.48 -8.83 -3.27
N MET A 269 4.84 -8.26 -2.12
CA MET A 269 6.22 -8.09 -1.68
C MET A 269 6.52 -8.98 -0.47
N ILE A 270 7.76 -9.47 -0.40
CA ILE A 270 8.34 -10.04 0.82
C ILE A 270 9.52 -9.18 1.29
N MET A 271 9.76 -9.19 2.60
CA MET A 271 11.01 -8.72 3.20
C MET A 271 11.88 -9.92 3.51
N ILE A 272 13.16 -9.83 3.21
CA ILE A 272 14.15 -10.84 3.59
C ILE A 272 15.32 -10.21 4.30
N THR A 273 15.95 -10.99 5.14
CA THR A 273 17.21 -10.67 5.80
C THR A 273 18.21 -11.78 5.58
N CYS A 274 19.43 -11.41 5.19
CA CYS A 274 20.50 -12.37 4.93
C CYS A 274 21.88 -11.68 4.97
N ASP A 275 22.92 -12.45 5.28
CA ASP A 275 24.30 -11.93 5.30
C ASP A 275 24.92 -11.84 3.90
N LYS A 276 24.54 -12.75 3.00
CA LYS A 276 25.08 -12.82 1.63
C LYS A 276 24.08 -12.21 0.64
N ASN A 277 24.59 -11.65 -0.46
CA ASN A 277 23.76 -11.08 -1.51
C ASN A 277 22.74 -12.12 -2.03
N PRO A 278 21.42 -11.88 -1.88
CA PRO A 278 20.39 -12.86 -2.18
C PRO A 278 20.03 -12.93 -3.68
N GLN A 279 20.55 -12.01 -4.52
CA GLN A 279 20.09 -11.82 -5.89
C GLN A 279 20.17 -13.08 -6.74
N LYS A 280 21.27 -13.83 -6.67
CA LYS A 280 21.44 -15.06 -7.45
C LYS A 280 20.34 -16.08 -7.13
N TYR A 281 20.08 -16.32 -5.84
CA TYR A 281 19.06 -17.26 -5.38
C TYR A 281 17.66 -16.89 -5.89
N PHE A 282 17.25 -15.64 -5.72
CA PHE A 282 15.90 -15.22 -6.12
C PHE A 282 15.72 -15.10 -7.64
N ARG A 283 16.75 -14.66 -8.37
CA ARG A 283 16.71 -14.63 -9.85
C ARG A 283 16.64 -16.04 -10.44
N GLN A 284 17.36 -17.01 -9.88
CA GLN A 284 17.26 -18.42 -10.31
C GLN A 284 15.85 -18.99 -10.07
N LYS A 285 15.10 -18.45 -9.10
CA LYS A 285 13.69 -18.78 -8.87
C LYS A 285 12.69 -17.88 -9.63
N GLY A 286 13.17 -17.03 -10.54
CA GLY A 286 12.33 -16.17 -11.40
C GLY A 286 11.93 -14.82 -10.80
N TYR A 287 12.44 -14.45 -9.63
CA TYR A 287 12.14 -13.18 -8.97
C TYR A 287 13.23 -12.13 -9.26
N ASN A 288 12.97 -11.28 -10.26
CA ASN A 288 13.96 -10.32 -10.76
C ASN A 288 13.92 -8.95 -10.07
N ASN A 289 12.77 -8.59 -9.51
CA ASN A 289 12.53 -7.31 -8.85
C ASN A 289 12.96 -7.40 -7.38
N ILE A 290 14.22 -7.06 -7.12
CA ILE A 290 14.88 -7.16 -5.81
C ILE A 290 15.42 -5.79 -5.45
N PHE A 291 14.97 -5.24 -4.33
CA PHE A 291 15.34 -3.91 -3.85
C PHE A 291 16.10 -4.01 -2.52
N LYS A 292 17.20 -3.28 -2.40
CA LYS A 292 17.82 -3.03 -1.10
C LYS A 292 16.93 -2.09 -0.28
N PHE A 293 17.13 -2.09 1.03
CA PHE A 293 16.39 -1.20 1.94
C PHE A 293 16.33 0.26 1.46
N LYS A 294 17.48 0.85 1.13
CA LYS A 294 17.61 2.24 0.68
C LYS A 294 17.07 2.50 -0.73
N GLU A 295 16.80 1.47 -1.52
CA GLU A 295 16.24 1.61 -2.86
C GLU A 295 14.71 1.73 -2.79
N LEU A 296 14.07 1.03 -1.84
CA LEU A 296 12.62 1.01 -1.71
C LEU A 296 12.07 2.01 -0.68
N LEU A 297 12.64 2.07 0.52
CA LEU A 297 12.10 2.87 1.63
C LEU A 297 12.76 4.25 1.73
N ILE A 298 12.01 5.24 2.20
CA ILE A 298 12.51 6.61 2.48
C ILE A 298 13.50 6.57 3.64
#